data_AF-A0A820A8E6-F1
#
_entry.id   AF-A0A820A8E6-F1
#
_cell.length_a   1.000
_cell.length_b   1.000
_cell.length_c   1.000
_cell.angle_alpha   90.00
_cell.angle_beta   90.00
_cell.angle_gamma   90.00
#
_symmetry.space_group_name_H-M   'P 1'
#
loop_
_entity.id
_entity.type
_entity.pdbx_description
1 polymer ?
#
loop_
_entity_poly.entity_id
_entity_poly.type
_entity_poly.pdbx_seq_one_letter_code
_entity_poly.pdbx_strand_id
1 'polypeptide(L)' 'NSFNLESKIYSLELLENHLIQPSHKNFQLVITNGDHEEDIVMQFGRIDDNNFALDYRYPLTAMQAFAIALSSFHNRFRT' A
#
# COMPACT_ATOMS: atom_id res chain seq x y z
N ASN A 1 6.71 -4.91 -10.16
CA ASN A 1 7.76 -4.24 -9.35
C ASN A 1 8.91 -3.78 -10.22
N SER A 2 8.99 -2.48 -10.50
CA SER A 2 10.03 -1.87 -11.34
C SER A 2 10.91 -0.94 -10.51
N PHE A 3 12.23 -1.08 -10.66
CA PHE A 3 13.20 -0.23 -9.96
C PHE A 3 13.59 0.95 -10.84
N ASN A 4 13.43 2.17 -10.33
CA ASN A 4 13.90 3.37 -11.00
C ASN A 4 15.34 3.69 -10.55
N LEU A 5 16.29 3.59 -11.47
CA LEU A 5 17.72 3.78 -11.18
C LEU A 5 18.08 5.23 -10.85
N GLU A 6 17.37 6.21 -11.41
CA GLU A 6 17.66 7.64 -11.21
C GLU A 6 17.21 8.13 -9.84
N SER A 7 16.02 7.72 -9.40
CA SER A 7 15.49 8.08 -8.08
C SER A 7 15.87 7.10 -6.98
N LYS A 8 16.43 5.92 -7.33
CA LYS A 8 16.65 4.77 -6.44
C LYS A 8 15.37 4.33 -5.70
N ILE A 9 14.22 4.54 -6.32
CA ILE A 9 12.92 4.19 -5.76
C ILE A 9 12.42 2.89 -6.38
N TYR A 10 11.99 1.96 -5.53
CA TYR A 10 11.19 0.82 -5.96
C TYR A 10 9.75 1.28 -6.19
N SER A 11 9.27 1.13 -7.41
CA SER A 11 7.89 1.42 -7.77
C SER A 11 7.07 0.13 -7.69
N LEU A 12 6.05 0.16 -6.83
CA LEU A 12 5.04 -0.87 -6.75
C LEU A 12 4.01 -0.59 -7.85
N GLU A 13 3.77 -1.57 -8.72
CA GLU A 13 2.64 -1.52 -9.65
C GLU A 13 1.38 -1.84 -8.84
N LEU A 14 0.70 -0.77 -8.46
CA LEU A 14 -0.57 -0.77 -7.76
C LEU A 14 -1.69 -0.83 -8.83
N LEU A 15 -2.92 -1.26 -8.48
CA LEU A 15 -3.98 -1.59 -9.46
C LEU A 15 -4.13 -0.49 -10.53
N GLU A 16 -4.25 -0.92 -11.79
CA GLU A 16 -4.09 -0.16 -13.05
C GLU A 16 -5.00 1.07 -13.26
N ASN A 17 -5.79 1.47 -12.27
CA ASN A 17 -6.88 2.44 -12.44
C ASN A 17 -6.87 3.63 -11.46
N HIS A 18 -5.86 3.80 -10.61
CA HIS A 18 -5.67 5.04 -9.86
C HIS A 18 -4.30 5.65 -10.14
N LEU A 19 -4.28 6.94 -10.45
CA LEU A 19 -3.05 7.73 -10.57
C LEU A 19 -2.43 7.87 -9.18
N ILE A 20 -1.68 6.85 -8.75
CA ILE A 20 -1.11 6.82 -7.41
C ILE A 20 0.21 7.60 -7.43
N GLN A 21 0.29 8.62 -6.59
CA GLN A 21 1.50 9.42 -6.46
C GLN A 21 2.55 8.66 -5.64
N PRO A 22 3.84 8.76 -5.98
CA PRO A 22 4.90 8.15 -5.20
C PRO A 22 4.91 8.71 -3.78
N SER A 23 4.77 7.85 -2.78
CA SER A 23 4.76 8.23 -1.37
C SER A 23 5.33 7.11 -0.50
N HIS A 24 6.00 7.47 0.59
CA HIS A 24 6.40 6.52 1.63
C HIS A 24 5.20 5.88 2.36
N LYS A 25 3.99 6.41 2.11
CA LYS A 25 2.74 5.88 2.61
C LYS A 25 2.15 4.79 1.70
N ASN A 26 2.71 4.54 0.53
CA ASN A 26 2.21 3.51 -0.38
C ASN A 26 2.73 2.14 0.05
N PHE A 27 1.84 1.21 0.36
CA PHE A 27 2.19 -0.16 0.71
C PHE A 27 1.14 -1.16 0.21
N GLN A 28 1.61 -2.37 -0.04
CA GLN A 28 0.77 -3.54 -0.34
C GLN A 28 0.96 -4.56 0.78
N LEU A 29 -0.15 -5.14 1.25
CA LEU A 29 -0.14 -6.28 2.15
C LEU A 29 -0.41 -7.53 1.33
N VAL A 30 0.53 -8.46 1.38
CA VAL A 30 0.48 -9.75 0.71
C VAL A 30 0.35 -10.83 1.78
N ILE A 31 -0.61 -11.73 1.62
CA ILE A 31 -0.69 -12.94 2.42
C ILE A 31 -0.18 -14.10 1.58
N THR A 32 0.78 -14.83 2.15
CA THR A 32 1.28 -16.10 1.60
C THR A 32 0.54 -17.25 2.26
N ASN A 33 -0.43 -17.82 1.54
CA ASN A 33 -1.16 -19.00 1.99
C ASN A 33 -0.42 -20.26 1.51
N GLY A 34 0.62 -20.68 2.24
CA GLY A 34 1.39 -21.87 1.85
C GLY A 34 2.19 -21.69 0.55
N ASP A 35 2.48 -22.80 -0.13
CA ASP A 35 3.70 -22.93 -0.93
C ASP A 35 3.89 -21.92 -2.08
N HIS A 36 2.88 -21.37 -2.75
CA HIS A 36 3.17 -20.55 -3.95
C HIS A 36 2.21 -19.40 -4.32
N GLU A 37 1.14 -19.11 -3.56
CA GLU A 37 0.21 -18.03 -3.92
C GLU A 37 0.41 -16.77 -3.07
N GLU A 38 0.96 -15.74 -3.71
CA GLU A 38 1.06 -14.37 -3.19
C GLU A 38 -0.22 -13.61 -3.51
N ASP A 39 -1.14 -13.53 -2.54
CA ASP A 39 -2.38 -12.77 -2.72
C ASP A 39 -2.27 -11.39 -2.07
N ILE A 40 -2.44 -10.35 -2.89
CA ILE A 40 -2.50 -8.96 -2.40
C ILE A 40 -3.86 -8.73 -1.73
N VAL A 41 -3.91 -8.83 -0.41
CA VAL A 41 -5.14 -8.69 0.38
C VAL A 41 -5.49 -7.24 0.70
N MET A 42 -4.51 -6.33 0.66
CA MET A 42 -4.75 -4.92 0.89
C MET A 42 -3.73 -4.08 0.13
N GLN A 43 -4.18 -2.95 -0.37
CA GLN A 43 -3.37 -1.98 -1.06
C GLN A 43 -3.76 -0.58 -0.57
N PHE A 44 -2.76 0.17 -0.14
CA PHE A 44 -2.97 1.53 0.37
C PHE A 44 -1.98 2.47 -0.30
N GLY A 45 -2.46 3.62 -0.77
CA GLY A 45 -1.60 4.60 -1.43
C GLY A 45 -2.22 5.98 -1.56
N ARG A 46 -1.37 6.98 -1.77
CA ARG A 46 -1.78 8.38 -1.96
C ARG A 46 -2.21 8.61 -3.41
N ILE A 47 -3.42 9.10 -3.63
CA ILE A 47 -3.92 9.47 -4.96
C ILE A 47 -3.87 10.99 -5.21
N ASP A 48 -3.95 11.78 -4.15
CA ASP A 48 -3.93 13.25 -4.21
C ASP A 48 -3.36 13.83 -2.90
N ASP A 49 -3.28 15.15 -2.79
CA ASP A 49 -2.57 15.79 -1.69
C ASP A 49 -3.14 15.40 -0.31
N ASN A 50 -4.46 15.28 -0.23
CA ASN A 50 -5.18 14.89 0.99
C ASN A 50 -6.05 13.62 0.81
N ASN A 51 -5.96 12.95 -0.33
CA ASN A 51 -6.77 11.77 -0.62
C ASN A 51 -5.91 10.50 -0.72
N PHE A 52 -6.38 9.43 -0.08
CA PHE A 52 -5.74 8.13 -0.07
C PHE A 52 -6.74 7.07 -0.57
N ALA A 53 -6.27 6.17 -1.42
CA ALA A 53 -7.01 4.98 -1.81
C ALA A 53 -6.68 3.84 -0.84
N LEU A 54 -7.72 3.13 -0.42
CA LEU A 54 -7.62 1.92 0.39
C LEU A 54 -8.47 0.82 -0.25
N ASP A 55 -7.80 -0.12 -0.91
CA ASP A 55 -8.42 -1.32 -1.43
C ASP A 55 -8.10 -2.49 -0.50
N TYR A 56 -9.11 -3.24 -0.09
CA TYR A 56 -8.94 -4.43 0.73
C TYR A 56 -9.80 -5.57 0.19
N ARG A 57 -9.33 -6.79 0.39
CA ARG A 57 -9.99 -8.02 -0.03
C ARG A 57 -10.09 -8.97 1.16
N TYR A 58 -10.99 -9.94 1.03
CA TYR A 58 -11.06 -11.07 1.97
C TYR A 58 -9.66 -11.67 2.16
N PRO A 59 -9.22 -11.97 3.39
CA PRO A 59 -9.99 -12.12 4.63
C PRO A 59 -10.11 -10.86 5.51
N LEU A 60 -9.67 -9.68 5.05
CA LEU A 60 -9.70 -8.47 5.86
C LEU A 60 -11.10 -7.85 5.91
N THR A 61 -11.47 -7.35 7.10
CA THR A 61 -12.64 -6.49 7.27
C THR A 61 -12.27 -5.02 7.03
N ALA A 62 -13.27 -4.20 6.67
CA ALA A 62 -13.09 -2.76 6.52
C ALA A 62 -12.43 -2.12 7.75
N MET A 63 -12.83 -2.55 8.96
CA MET A 63 -12.29 -2.01 10.22
C MET A 63 -10.81 -2.37 10.43
N GLN A 64 -10.43 -3.61 10.14
CA GLN A 64 -9.02 -4.04 10.24
C GLN A 64 -8.15 -3.31 9.21
N ALA A 65 -8.59 -3.25 7.95
CA ALA A 65 -7.88 -2.53 6.90
C ALA A 65 -7.72 -1.04 7.27
N PHE A 66 -8.77 -0.41 7.79
CA PHE A 66 -8.72 0.97 8.25
C PHE A 66 -7.77 1.18 9.43
N ALA A 67 -7.76 0.28 10.41
CA ALA A 67 -6.83 0.35 11.54
C ALA A 67 -5.37 0.26 11.07
N ILE A 68 -5.05 -0.64 10.14
CA ILE A 68 -3.72 -0.78 9.54
C ILE A 68 -3.32 0.51 8.80
N ALA A 69 -4.24 1.08 8.01
CA ALA A 69 -4.01 2.35 7.32
C ALA A 69 -3.71 3.49 8.31
N LEU A 70 -4.50 3.62 9.39
CA LEU A 70 -4.26 4.59 10.47
C LEU A 70 -2.89 4.42 11.13
N SER A 71 -2.46 3.18 11.39
CA SER A 71 -1.11 2.91 11.93
C SER A 71 0.00 3.41 11.01
N SER A 72 -0.18 3.33 9.68
CA SER A 72 0.79 3.85 8.71
C SER A 72 0.88 5.39 8.70
N PHE A 73 -0.20 6.10 9.07
CA PHE A 73 -0.14 7.55 9.28
C PHE A 73 0.73 7.92 10.48
N HIS A 74 0.78 7.06 11.49
CA HIS A 74 1.57 7.26 12.70
C HIS A 74 3.04 6.86 12.49
N ASN A 75 3.74 7.54 11.56
CA ASN A 75 5.16 7.28 11.33
C ASN A 75 6.01 8.49 11.71
N ARG A 76 6.52 8.42 12.94
CA ARG A 76 7.65 9.15 13.54
C ARG A 76 7.52 10.67 13.67
N PHE A 77 7.18 11.11 14.89
CA PHE A 77 7.87 12.25 15.48
C PHE A 77 9.37 11.92 15.50
N ARG A 78 10.12 12.42 14.51
CA ARG A 78 11.58 12.49 14.60
C ARG A 78 11.90 13.77 15.36
N THR A 79 12.21 13.61 16.64
CA THR A 79 12.96 14.60 17.43
C THR A 79 14.38 14.72 16.91
#